data_AF-A0A556MFT6-F1
#
_entry.id   AF-A0A556MFT6-F1
#
_cell.length_a   1.000
_cell.length_b   1.000
_cell.length_c   1.000
_cell.angle_alpha   90.00
_cell.angle_beta   90.00
_cell.angle_gamma   90.00
#
_symmetry.space_group_name_H-M   'P 1'
#
loop_
_entity.id
_entity.type
_entity.pdbx_description
1 polymer ?
#
loop_
_entity_poly.entity_id
_entity_poly.type
_entity_poly.pdbx_seq_one_letter_code
_entity_poly.pdbx_strand_id
1 'polypeptide(L)' 'MKVAEKHFKFINSKTGYVIYYYTLKEHLDDADTKAMLEKIKADVASKNSLFLDTIYWEEEKA' A
#
# COMPACT_ATOMS: atom_id res chain seq x y z
N MET A 1 12.16 20.86 -7.32
CA MET A 1 12.61 19.46 -7.48
C MET A 1 11.38 18.59 -7.62
N LYS A 2 11.23 17.81 -8.70
CA LYS A 2 10.14 16.82 -8.81
C LYS A 2 10.48 15.68 -7.86
N VAL A 3 9.70 15.50 -6.80
CA VAL A 3 9.86 14.34 -5.93
C VAL A 3 9.45 13.13 -6.76
N ALA A 4 10.26 12.06 -6.74
CA ALA A 4 9.88 10.81 -7.38
C ALA A 4 8.70 10.23 -6.61
N GLU A 5 7.49 10.39 -7.14
CA GLU A 5 6.29 9.80 -6.56
C GLU A 5 6.34 8.28 -6.77
N LYS A 6 6.14 7.51 -5.70
CA LYS A 6 5.97 6.06 -5.79
C LYS A 6 4.51 5.72 -5.65
N HIS A 7 4.01 4.85 -6.51
CA HIS A 7 2.62 4.40 -6.48
C HIS A 7 2.56 2.98 -5.94
N PHE A 8 1.61 2.71 -5.06
CA PHE A 8 1.39 1.41 -4.45
C PHE A 8 -0.07 1.02 -4.61
N LYS A 9 -0.32 -0.24 -4.93
CA LYS A 9 -1.66 -0.84 -4.95
C LYS A 9 -1.74 -1.87 -3.84
N PHE A 10 -2.83 -1.84 -3.08
CA PHE A 10 -3.16 -2.83 -2.07
C PHE A 10 -4.14 -3.82 -2.67
N ILE A 11 -3.82 -5.11 -2.58
CA ILE A 11 -4.53 -6.18 -3.27
C ILE A 11 -5.02 -7.18 -2.23
N ASN A 12 -6.27 -7.62 -2.40
CA ASN A 12 -6.79 -8.75 -1.65
C ASN A 12 -6.29 -10.06 -2.28
N SER A 13 -5.49 -10.84 -1.55
CA SER A 13 -4.93 -12.11 -2.02
C SER A 13 -5.98 -13.19 -2.29
N LYS A 14 -7.17 -13.09 -1.69
CA LYS A 14 -8.25 -14.05 -1.93
C LYS A 14 -8.97 -13.83 -3.26
N THR A 15 -9.05 -12.58 -3.73
CA THR A 15 -9.84 -12.22 -4.91
C THR A 15 -8.99 -11.69 -6.06
N GLY A 16 -7.74 -11.30 -5.80
CA GLY A 16 -6.87 -10.63 -6.77
C GLY A 16 -7.25 -9.17 -7.04
N TYR A 17 -8.27 -8.63 -6.36
CA TYR A 17 -8.72 -7.26 -6.62
C TYR A 17 -7.87 -6.22 -5.89
N VAL A 18 -7.58 -5.13 -6.58
CA VAL A 18 -7.05 -3.92 -5.96
C VAL A 18 -8.17 -3.28 -5.14
N ILE A 19 -7.91 -3.09 -3.85
CA ILE A 19 -8.86 -2.54 -2.89
C ILE A 19 -8.49 -1.13 -2.45
N TYR A 20 -7.26 -0.69 -2.72
CA TYR A 20 -6.81 0.66 -2.42
C TYR A 20 -5.56 1.03 -3.24
N TYR A 21 -5.42 2.32 -3.57
CA TYR A 21 -4.23 2.90 -4.17
C TYR A 21 -3.64 3.96 -3.25
N TYR A 22 -2.32 3.96 -3.13
CA TYR A 22 -1.59 4.91 -2.31
C TYR A 22 -0.41 5.50 -3.08
N THR A 23 -0.29 6.82 -3.05
CA THR A 23 0.84 7.54 -3.67
C THR A 23 1.71 8.11 -2.57
N LEU A 24 2.95 7.65 -2.50
CA LEU A 24 3.96 8.20 -1.63
C LEU A 24 4.66 9.35 -2.34
N LYS A 25 4.48 10.56 -1.80
CA LYS A 25 5.03 11.81 -2.36
C LYS A 25 6.36 12.21 -1.76
N GLU A 26 6.88 11.45 -0.81
CA GLU A 26 8.10 11.76 -0.07
C GLU A 26 9.15 10.68 -0.33
N HIS A 27 10.42 11.09 -0.37
CA HIS A 27 11.53 10.15 -0.45
C HIS A 27 11.81 9.62 0.95
N LEU A 28 11.03 8.63 1.37
CA LEU A 28 11.32 7.82 2.54
C LEU A 28 12.36 6.74 2.16
N ASP A 29 13.15 6.32 3.13
CA ASP A 29 13.91 5.07 3.01
C ASP A 29 12.96 3.86 3.02
N ASP A 30 13.49 2.70 2.68
CA ASP A 30 12.70 1.48 2.52
C ASP A 30 12.05 1.02 3.84
N ALA A 31 12.68 1.29 4.99
CA ALA A 31 12.14 0.90 6.29
C ALA A 31 10.94 1.77 6.69
N ASP A 32 11.07 3.09 6.56
CA ASP A 32 9.97 4.02 6.82
C ASP A 32 8.82 3.86 5.83
N THR A 33 9.14 3.62 4.55
CA THR A 33 8.14 3.30 3.52
C THR A 33 7.35 2.07 3.91
N LYS A 34 8.02 0.99 4.31
CA LYS A 34 7.36 -0.26 4.72
C LYS A 34 6.49 -0.03 5.95
N ALA A 35 6.99 0.64 6.99
CA ALA A 35 6.22 0.93 8.19
C ALA A 35 4.95 1.74 7.90
N MET A 36 5.01 2.69 6.97
CA MET A 36 3.86 3.46 6.52
C MET A 36 2.84 2.60 5.77
N LEU A 37 3.31 1.76 4.84
CA LEU A 37 2.45 0.87 4.06
C LEU A 37 1.76 -0.18 4.94
N GLU A 38 2.41 -0.72 5.97
CA GLU A 38 1.78 -1.63 6.95
C GLU A 38 0.67 -0.94 7.75
N LYS A 39 0.85 0.34 8.12
CA LYS A 39 -0.22 1.12 8.78
C LYS A 39 -1.41 1.33 7.84
N ILE A 40 -1.15 1.66 6.58
CA ILE A 40 -2.20 1.84 5.56
C ILE A 40 -2.90 0.51 5.30
N LYS A 41 -2.16 -0.60 5.23
CA LYS A 41 -2.70 -1.96 5.11
C LYS A 41 -3.72 -2.25 6.22
N ALA A 42 -3.38 -1.92 7.47
CA ALA A 42 -4.26 -2.13 8.61
C ALA A 42 -5.53 -1.27 8.57
N ASP A 43 -5.41 -0.02 8.13
CA ASP A 43 -6.55 0.87 7.90
C ASP A 43 -7.47 0.35 6.78
N VAL A 44 -6.89 -0.07 5.65
CA VAL A 44 -7.61 -0.67 4.51
C VAL A 44 -8.31 -1.96 4.92
N ALA A 45 -7.64 -2.83 5.69
CA ALA A 45 -8.23 -4.05 6.24
C ALA A 45 -9.46 -3.74 7.09
N SER A 46 -9.31 -2.79 8.01
CA SER A 46 -10.37 -2.38 8.93
C SER A 46 -11.56 -1.79 8.19
N LYS A 47 -11.33 -0.88 7.24
CA LYS A 47 -12.38 -0.23 6.44
C LYS A 47 -13.16 -1.19 5.55
N ASN A 48 -12.49 -2.22 5.04
CA ASN A 48 -13.11 -3.21 4.15
C ASN A 48 -13.60 -4.46 4.88
N SER A 49 -13.50 -4.52 6.22
CA SER A 49 -13.80 -5.72 7.02
C SER A 49 -13.08 -6.97 6.51
N LEU A 50 -11.81 -6.79 6.11
CA LEU A 50 -10.94 -7.85 5.59
C LEU A 50 -9.92 -8.27 6.65
N PHE A 51 -9.46 -9.52 6.56
CA PHE A 51 -8.35 -9.98 7.38
C PHE A 51 -7.05 -9.33 6.91
N LEU A 52 -6.24 -8.85 7.85
CA LEU A 52 -4.99 -8.15 7.53
C LEU A 52 -4.06 -9.01 6.66
N ASP A 53 -3.87 -10.28 7.00
CA ASP A 53 -3.06 -11.22 6.22
C ASP A 53 -3.57 -11.50 4.81
N THR A 54 -4.82 -11.13 4.50
CA THR A 54 -5.37 -11.27 3.15
C THR A 54 -5.05 -10.08 2.26
N ILE A 55 -4.29 -9.11 2.74
CA ILE A 55 -3.90 -7.93 1.99
C ILE A 55 -2.39 -7.93 1.80
N TYR A 56 -1.94 -7.59 0.61
CA TYR A 56 -0.55 -7.28 0.31
C TYR A 56 -0.50 -6.02 -0.55
N TRP A 57 0.67 -5.42 -0.69
CA TRP A 57 0.89 -4.25 -1.54
C TRP A 57 2.01 -4.51 -2.50
N GLU A 58 1.88 -3.93 -3.68
CA GLU A 58 2.89 -3.95 -4.72
C GLU A 58 3.17 -2.51 -5.15
N GLU A 59 4.44 -2.20 -5.40
CA GLU A 59 4.82 -0.97 -6.08
C GLU A 59 4.39 -1.06 -7.54
N GLU A 60 3.62 -0.09 -8.00
CA GLU A 60 3.28 0.07 -9.41
C GLU A 60 4.49 0.73 -10.09
N LYS A 61 5.25 -0.08 -10.83
CA LYS A 61 6.32 0.42 -11.68
C LYS A 61 5.67 1.13 -12.87
N ALA A 62 5.90 2.44 -12.96
CA ALA A 62 5.60 3.22 -14.16
C ALA A 62 6.42 2.75 -15.36
#